data_AF-A0A098BFL6-F1
#
_entry.id   AF-A0A098BFL6-F1
#
_cell.length_a   1.000
_cell.length_b   1.000
_cell.length_c   1.000
_cell.angle_alpha   90.00
_cell.angle_beta   90.00
_cell.angle_gamma   90.00
#
_symmetry.space_group_name_H-M   'P 1'
#
loop_
_entity.id
_entity.type
_entity.pdbx_description
1 polymer ?
#
loop_
_entity_poly.entity_id
_entity_poly.type
_entity_poly.pdbx_seq_one_letter_code
_entity_poly.pdbx_strand_id
1 'polypeptide(L)'
;MAPLEPEQGRPGKIQYTGKPTENPNDKVVPGKMRSDREELPAGWTKEQADRAEIAEARLQKNQQEESSGITAFVAPGCQIYWPSEFQVCGAIRDKYNSLGAQFSFLLLPTTHELTNPDGHGKRSHFRTVRSTGPPPRGHTRSSTSFTRSGASTGPRQSRE
;
A
#
# COMPACT_ATOMS: atom_id res chain seq x y z
N MET A 1 -29.51 0.95 5.16
CA MET A 1 -28.58 0.53 4.09
C MET A 1 -28.83 1.44 2.90
N ALA A 2 -28.08 2.54 2.77
CA ALA A 2 -28.18 3.41 1.60
C ALA A 2 -27.41 2.76 0.43
N PRO A 3 -27.94 2.76 -0.81
CA PRO A 3 -27.22 2.22 -1.95
C PRO A 3 -25.99 3.08 -2.24
N LEU A 4 -24.86 2.41 -2.45
CA LEU A 4 -23.61 3.01 -2.91
C LEU A 4 -23.78 3.40 -4.38
N GLU A 5 -24.26 4.62 -4.66
CA GLU A 5 -24.20 5.18 -6.00
C GLU A 5 -22.73 5.34 -6.43
N PRO A 6 -22.36 4.91 -7.64
CA PRO A 6 -21.09 5.28 -8.22
C PRO A 6 -21.16 6.76 -8.63
N GLU A 7 -20.48 7.66 -7.90
CA GLU A 7 -20.21 9.03 -8.39
C GLU A 7 -19.29 8.92 -9.61
N GLN A 8 -19.89 8.69 -10.78
CA GLN A 8 -19.23 8.81 -12.06
C GLN A 8 -18.95 10.29 -12.33
N GLY A 9 -17.67 10.65 -12.35
CA GLY A 9 -17.12 11.84 -13.00
C GLY A 9 -17.77 13.18 -12.64
N ARG A 10 -17.39 13.77 -11.51
CA ARG A 10 -17.70 15.18 -11.24
C ARG A 10 -16.87 16.05 -12.21
N PRO A 11 -17.48 16.97 -13.00
CA PRO A 11 -16.77 17.72 -14.02
C PRO A 11 -15.62 18.55 -13.41
N GLY A 12 -14.40 18.35 -13.93
CA GLY A 12 -13.20 19.13 -13.57
C GLY A 12 -12.10 18.41 -12.78
N LYS A 13 -12.24 17.12 -12.46
CA LYS A 13 -11.18 16.35 -11.80
C LYS A 13 -10.20 15.74 -12.81
N ILE A 14 -8.91 15.68 -12.46
CA ILE A 14 -7.91 14.97 -13.26
C ILE A 14 -8.03 13.46 -13.03
N GLN A 15 -7.66 12.68 -14.06
CA GLN A 15 -7.66 11.22 -14.02
C GLN A 15 -6.77 10.68 -12.89
N TYR A 16 -7.15 9.55 -12.31
CA TYR A 16 -6.36 8.88 -11.28
C TYR A 16 -4.98 8.48 -11.82
N THR A 17 -3.92 9.15 -11.33
CA THR A 17 -2.55 8.91 -11.80
C THR A 17 -1.81 7.83 -11.01
N GLY A 18 -2.24 7.54 -9.78
CA GLY A 18 -1.58 6.61 -8.86
C GLY A 18 -0.16 7.01 -8.42
N LYS A 19 0.34 8.16 -8.86
CA LYS A 19 1.68 8.63 -8.48
C LYS A 19 1.64 9.28 -7.10
N PRO A 20 2.70 9.20 -6.29
CA PRO A 20 2.82 10.02 -5.09
C PRO A 20 2.61 11.51 -5.41
N THR A 21 1.98 12.26 -4.51
CA THR A 21 1.82 13.71 -4.70
C THR A 21 3.08 14.42 -4.21
N GLU A 22 3.54 15.45 -4.94
CA GLU A 22 4.79 16.15 -4.60
C GLU A 22 4.69 16.92 -3.28
N ASN A 23 3.53 17.52 -3.01
CA ASN A 23 3.24 18.30 -1.80
C ASN A 23 1.89 17.88 -1.19
N PRO A 24 1.85 16.76 -0.47
CA PRO A 24 0.63 16.31 0.23
C PRO A 24 0.27 17.25 1.38
N ASN A 25 -1.03 17.44 1.62
CA ASN A 25 -1.50 18.17 2.79
C ASN A 25 -1.42 17.28 4.05
N ASP A 26 -0.84 17.80 5.13
CA ASP A 26 -0.70 17.09 6.41
C ASP A 26 -1.95 17.16 7.31
N LYS A 27 -2.97 17.90 6.86
CA LYS A 27 -4.28 18.09 7.52
C LYS A 27 -5.38 18.11 6.46
N VAL A 28 -6.59 17.69 6.83
CA VAL A 28 -7.75 17.77 5.93
C VAL A 28 -8.10 19.24 5.73
N VAL A 29 -7.86 19.76 4.53
CA VAL A 29 -8.24 21.13 4.15
C VAL A 29 -9.34 21.04 3.07
N PRO A 30 -10.58 21.45 3.38
CA PRO A 30 -11.68 21.37 2.44
C PRO A 30 -11.35 22.01 1.08
N GLY A 31 -11.55 21.28 -0.02
CA GLY A 31 -11.31 21.77 -1.38
C GLY A 31 -9.84 21.79 -1.82
N LYS A 32 -8.89 21.46 -0.94
CA LYS A 32 -7.45 21.40 -1.28
C LYS A 32 -6.88 19.99 -1.27
N MET A 33 -7.66 19.01 -0.81
CA MET A 33 -7.25 17.60 -0.79
C MET A 33 -7.13 17.05 -2.22
N ARG A 34 -6.31 16.01 -2.37
CA ARG A 34 -6.15 15.26 -3.61
C ARG A 34 -7.45 14.61 -4.05
N SER A 35 -8.30 14.20 -3.12
CA SER A 35 -9.64 13.67 -3.40
C SER A 35 -10.58 14.70 -4.05
N ASP A 36 -10.30 16.00 -3.89
CA ASP A 36 -11.05 17.09 -4.53
C ASP A 36 -10.54 17.40 -5.94
N ARG A 37 -9.26 17.10 -6.22
CA ARG A 37 -8.59 17.38 -7.49
C ARG A 37 -8.56 16.18 -8.44
N GLU A 38 -8.42 14.96 -7.91
CA GLU A 38 -8.30 13.71 -8.67
C GLU A 38 -9.53 12.82 -8.52
N GLU A 39 -9.86 12.09 -9.58
CA GLU A 39 -10.91 11.07 -9.54
C GLU A 39 -10.50 9.90 -8.62
N LEU A 40 -11.46 9.43 -7.82
CA LEU A 40 -11.26 8.29 -6.93
C LEU A 40 -11.57 6.98 -7.67
N PRO A 41 -10.70 5.97 -7.58
CA PRO A 41 -11.01 4.65 -8.13
C PRO A 41 -12.20 4.02 -7.39
N ALA A 42 -12.96 3.19 -8.09
CA ALA A 42 -14.17 2.55 -7.55
C ALA A 42 -13.92 1.84 -6.20
N GLY A 43 -14.83 2.06 -5.25
CA GLY A 43 -14.80 1.47 -3.91
C GLY A 43 -13.95 2.23 -2.88
N TRP A 44 -13.64 3.51 -3.13
CA TRP A 44 -12.95 4.39 -2.17
C TRP A 44 -13.78 5.63 -1.86
N THR A 45 -13.86 6.01 -0.59
CA THR A 45 -14.52 7.24 -0.17
C THR A 45 -13.55 8.42 -0.14
N LYS A 46 -14.11 9.63 -0.19
CA LYS A 46 -13.34 10.87 -0.05
C LYS A 46 -12.52 10.89 1.25
N GLU A 47 -13.13 10.48 2.35
CA GLU A 47 -12.51 10.51 3.67
C GLU A 47 -11.33 9.54 3.77
N GLN A 48 -11.42 8.38 3.10
CA GLN A 48 -10.31 7.42 3.03
C GLN A 48 -9.13 8.01 2.27
N ALA A 49 -9.41 8.65 1.13
CA ALA A 49 -8.40 9.30 0.32
C ALA A 49 -7.75 10.51 1.02
N ASP A 50 -8.51 11.28 1.79
CA ASP A 50 -8.00 12.40 2.58
C ASP A 50 -7.08 11.93 3.70
N ARG A 51 -7.44 10.84 4.39
CA ARG A 51 -6.56 10.21 5.39
C ARG A 51 -5.28 9.66 4.76
N ALA A 52 -5.37 9.06 3.59
CA ALA A 52 -4.22 8.55 2.86
C ALA A 52 -3.25 9.69 2.48
N GLU A 53 -3.75 10.85 2.03
CA GLU A 53 -2.92 12.01 1.73
C GLU A 53 -2.21 12.55 2.99
N ILE A 54 -2.91 12.65 4.12
CA ILE A 54 -2.29 13.07 5.38
C ILE A 54 -1.20 12.09 5.81
N ALA A 55 -1.46 10.80 5.67
CA ALA A 55 -0.49 9.77 6.00
C ALA A 55 0.74 9.84 5.07
N GLU A 56 0.53 10.13 3.78
CA GLU A 56 1.59 10.38 2.80
C GLU A 56 2.45 11.59 3.19
N ALA A 57 1.83 12.71 3.61
CA ALA A 57 2.54 13.89 4.11
C ALA A 57 3.39 13.60 5.34
N ARG A 58 2.87 12.81 6.28
CA ARG A 58 3.63 12.40 7.48
C ARG A 58 4.82 11.53 7.11
N LEU A 59 4.65 10.59 6.18
CA LEU A 59 5.76 9.75 5.72
C LEU A 59 6.84 10.56 5.01
N GLN A 60 6.46 11.51 4.15
CA GLN A 60 7.44 12.32 3.42
C GLN A 60 8.24 13.23 4.36
N LYS A 61 7.60 13.79 5.39
CA LYS A 61 8.29 14.53 6.47
C LYS A 61 9.27 13.64 7.24
N ASN A 62 8.83 12.45 7.66
CA ASN A 62 9.68 11.50 8.40
C ASN A 62 10.88 11.02 7.55
N GLN A 63 10.72 10.84 6.24
CA GLN A 63 11.80 10.46 5.33
C GLN A 63 12.85 11.56 5.15
N GLN A 64 12.41 12.83 5.15
CA GLN A 64 13.34 13.96 5.15
C GLN A 64 14.15 13.99 6.46
N GLU A 65 13.56 13.61 7.59
CA GLU A 65 14.27 13.56 8.88
C GLU A 65 15.18 12.33 9.05
N GLU A 66 14.80 11.14 8.54
CA GLU A 66 15.62 9.90 8.54
C GLU A 66 16.91 10.03 7.71
N SER A 67 16.96 10.99 6.77
CA SER A 67 18.20 11.32 6.04
C SER A 67 19.30 11.90 6.94
N SER A 68 19.00 12.19 8.21
CA SER A 68 19.92 12.70 9.24
C SER A 68 20.81 11.62 9.90
N GLY A 69 20.77 10.37 9.43
CA GLY A 69 21.96 9.51 9.48
C GLY A 69 22.11 8.50 10.62
N ILE A 70 21.04 7.96 11.23
CA ILE A 70 21.17 6.80 12.13
C ILE A 70 20.03 5.77 11.93
N THR A 71 20.35 4.59 11.36
CA THR A 71 20.11 3.23 11.91
C THR A 71 19.98 2.13 10.84
N ALA A 72 20.76 1.07 11.01
CA ALA A 72 20.55 -0.23 10.39
C ALA A 72 19.38 -0.96 11.08
N PHE A 73 18.67 -1.83 10.33
CA PHE A 73 17.61 -2.79 10.74
C PHE A 73 16.12 -2.41 10.54
N VAL A 74 15.76 -1.18 10.18
CA VAL A 74 14.39 -0.86 9.69
C VAL A 74 14.42 -0.76 8.17
N ALA A 75 13.41 -1.28 7.47
CA ALA A 75 13.37 -1.23 6.01
C ALA A 75 13.22 0.25 5.55
N PRO A 76 14.25 0.87 4.94
CA PRO A 76 14.14 2.24 4.47
C PRO A 76 13.16 2.32 3.30
N GLY A 77 12.54 3.49 3.12
CA GLY A 77 11.69 3.76 1.95
C GLY A 77 10.33 3.08 2.02
N CYS A 78 9.49 3.51 2.95
CA CYS A 78 8.05 3.21 2.90
C CYS A 78 7.35 4.09 1.86
N GLN A 79 6.30 3.58 1.23
CA GLN A 79 5.44 4.37 0.34
C GLN A 79 3.98 4.05 0.61
N ILE A 80 3.16 5.10 0.66
CA ILE A 80 1.71 5.00 0.68
C ILE A 80 1.19 5.03 -0.76
N TYR A 81 0.25 4.15 -1.06
CA TYR A 81 -0.37 4.04 -2.38
C TYR A 81 -1.78 4.61 -2.31
N TRP A 82 -1.90 5.92 -2.54
CA TRP A 82 -3.18 6.60 -2.57
C TRP A 82 -4.15 5.93 -3.56
N PRO A 83 -5.45 5.78 -3.23
CA PRO A 83 -6.16 6.28 -2.04
C PRO A 83 -6.11 5.37 -0.80
N SER A 84 -5.25 4.35 -0.78
CA SER A 84 -5.07 3.47 0.37
C SER A 84 -4.21 4.10 1.46
N GLU A 85 -4.62 3.95 2.72
CA GLU A 85 -3.86 4.42 3.89
C GLU A 85 -2.73 3.46 4.30
N PHE A 86 -2.60 2.31 3.63
CA PHE A 86 -1.60 1.30 3.93
C PHE A 86 -0.26 1.60 3.27
N GLN A 87 0.79 1.61 4.09
CA GLN A 87 2.18 1.75 3.63
C GLN A 87 2.80 0.38 3.33
N VAL A 88 3.63 0.34 2.29
CA VAL A 88 4.48 -0.81 1.94
C VAL A 88 5.93 -0.35 1.93
N CYS A 89 6.84 -1.12 2.54
CA CYS A 89 8.22 -0.71 2.76
C CYS A 89 9.23 -1.67 2.12
N GLY A 90 10.45 -1.17 1.91
CA GLY A 90 11.63 -1.93 1.49
C GLY A 90 11.42 -2.87 0.30
N ALA A 91 11.94 -4.09 0.41
CA ALA A 91 11.93 -5.07 -0.69
C ALA A 91 10.53 -5.45 -1.18
N ILE A 92 9.51 -5.40 -0.31
CA ILE A 92 8.12 -5.67 -0.72
C ILE A 92 7.61 -4.54 -1.61
N ARG A 93 7.90 -3.29 -1.23
CA ARG A 93 7.57 -2.10 -2.02
C ARG A 93 8.25 -2.16 -3.39
N ASP A 94 9.55 -2.48 -3.41
CA ASP A 94 10.33 -2.52 -4.64
C ASP A 94 9.78 -3.59 -5.61
N LYS A 95 9.42 -4.77 -5.08
CA LYS A 95 8.77 -5.81 -5.88
C LYS A 95 7.39 -5.37 -6.37
N TYR A 96 6.58 -4.77 -5.52
CA TYR A 96 5.25 -4.28 -5.88
C TYR A 96 5.32 -3.21 -6.99
N ASN A 97 6.26 -2.27 -6.90
CA ASN A 97 6.53 -1.29 -7.95
C ASN A 97 6.98 -1.95 -9.26
N SER A 98 7.85 -2.95 -9.21
CA SER A 98 8.30 -3.68 -10.41
C SER A 98 7.18 -4.39 -11.16
N LEU A 99 6.07 -4.71 -10.46
CA LEU A 99 4.90 -5.36 -11.05
C LEU A 99 3.89 -4.36 -11.62
N GLY A 100 4.12 -3.05 -11.47
CA GLY A 100 3.17 -2.00 -11.88
C GLY A 100 2.29 -1.47 -10.74
N ALA A 101 2.64 -1.78 -9.48
CA ALA A 101 1.97 -1.29 -8.27
C ALA A 101 0.44 -1.41 -8.32
N GLN A 102 -0.30 -0.33 -8.06
CA GLN A 102 -1.78 -0.34 -8.05
C GLN A 102 -2.43 -0.62 -9.41
N PHE A 103 -1.68 -0.51 -10.50
CA PHE A 103 -2.14 -0.82 -11.85
C PHE A 103 -1.84 -2.27 -12.24
N SER A 104 -1.14 -3.01 -11.38
CA SER A 104 -0.91 -4.44 -11.54
C SER A 104 -2.14 -5.27 -11.15
N PHE A 105 -2.08 -6.57 -11.40
CA PHE A 105 -3.09 -7.55 -10.97
C PHE A 105 -3.27 -7.65 -9.44
N LEU A 106 -2.35 -7.08 -8.65
CA LEU A 106 -2.42 -7.04 -7.19
C LEU A 106 -3.35 -5.94 -6.68
N LEU A 107 -3.61 -4.91 -7.49
CA LEU A 107 -4.30 -3.67 -7.11
C LEU A 107 -3.69 -3.04 -5.84
N LEU A 108 -4.48 -2.26 -5.09
CA LEU A 108 -4.04 -1.51 -3.91
C LEU A 108 -3.78 -2.39 -2.68
N PRO A 109 -2.84 -2.00 -1.80
CA PRO A 109 -2.61 -2.69 -0.53
C PRO A 109 -3.83 -2.57 0.39
N THR A 110 -4.04 -3.58 1.23
CA THR A 110 -5.14 -3.67 2.21
C THR A 110 -4.65 -3.84 3.65
N THR A 111 -3.35 -3.95 3.88
CA THR A 111 -2.74 -3.95 5.21
C THR A 111 -1.39 -3.25 5.19
N HIS A 112 -0.97 -2.73 6.34
CA HIS A 112 0.44 -2.42 6.58
C HIS A 112 1.30 -3.68 6.51
N GLU A 113 2.62 -3.50 6.59
CA GLU A 113 3.57 -4.60 6.69
C GLU A 113 3.40 -5.37 8.01
N LEU A 114 3.05 -6.64 7.90
CA LEU A 114 2.86 -7.57 9.00
C LEU A 114 4.11 -8.42 9.19
N THR A 115 4.48 -8.65 10.44
CA THR A 115 5.47 -9.69 10.77
C THR A 115 4.81 -11.05 10.67
N ASN A 116 5.50 -12.01 10.06
CA ASN A 116 5.00 -13.37 10.02
C ASN A 116 4.93 -13.97 11.45
N PRO A 117 4.01 -14.91 11.72
CA PRO A 117 3.87 -15.50 13.05
C PRO A 117 5.10 -16.25 13.56
N ASP A 118 5.96 -16.73 12.66
CA ASP A 118 7.26 -17.34 12.94
C ASP A 118 8.33 -16.31 13.36
N GLY A 119 8.00 -15.02 13.37
CA GLY A 119 8.93 -13.92 13.65
C GLY A 119 9.88 -13.62 12.49
N HIS A 120 9.86 -14.41 11.42
CA HIS A 120 10.80 -14.31 10.32
C HIS A 120 10.14 -13.78 9.05
N GLY A 121 10.68 -12.66 8.57
CA GLY A 121 10.17 -12.02 7.37
C GLY A 121 8.94 -11.16 7.62
N LYS A 122 8.52 -10.51 6.54
CA LYS A 122 7.51 -9.47 6.53
C LYS A 122 6.58 -9.70 5.36
N ARG A 123 5.30 -9.36 5.51
CA ARG A 123 4.30 -9.49 4.45
C ARG A 123 3.28 -8.36 4.40
N SER A 124 2.79 -8.04 3.22
CA SER A 124 1.66 -7.14 3.01
C SER A 124 0.57 -7.82 2.19
N HIS A 125 -0.69 -7.49 2.47
CA HIS A 125 -1.85 -7.99 1.75
C HIS A 125 -2.32 -6.99 0.69
N PHE A 126 -2.78 -7.50 -0.45
CA PHE A 126 -3.26 -6.71 -1.58
C PHE A 126 -4.66 -7.13 -2.02
N ARG A 127 -5.41 -6.18 -2.61
CA ARG A 127 -6.77 -6.37 -3.11
C ARG A 127 -6.73 -7.11 -4.45
N THR A 128 -6.51 -8.42 -4.46
CA THR A 128 -6.44 -9.18 -5.72
C THR A 128 -7.79 -9.22 -6.46
N VAL A 129 -7.78 -9.19 -7.79
CA VAL A 129 -8.96 -9.51 -8.60
C VAL A 129 -9.32 -10.99 -8.35
N ARG A 130 -10.52 -11.25 -7.83
CA ARG A 130 -11.02 -12.61 -7.69
C ARG A 130 -11.32 -13.16 -9.09
N SER A 131 -10.47 -14.07 -9.59
CA SER A 131 -10.84 -14.89 -10.75
C SER A 131 -12.05 -15.72 -10.37
N THR A 132 -13.19 -15.51 -11.02
CA THR A 132 -14.42 -16.27 -10.83
C THR A 132 -14.28 -17.66 -11.45
N GLY A 133 -13.52 -18.53 -10.80
CA GLY A 133 -13.54 -19.98 -11.01
C GLY A 133 -14.24 -20.69 -9.84
N PRO A 134 -14.74 -21.92 -10.02
CA PRO A 134 -15.34 -22.67 -8.92
C PRO A 134 -14.36 -22.80 -7.76
N PRO A 135 -14.80 -22.64 -6.49
CA PRO A 135 -13.90 -22.59 -5.35
C PRO A 135 -13.23 -23.96 -5.13
N PRO A 136 -11.90 -24.02 -4.88
CA PRO A 136 -11.31 -25.20 -4.27
C PRO A 136 -11.94 -25.38 -2.87
N ARG A 137 -12.30 -26.62 -2.53
CA ARG A 137 -12.83 -27.00 -1.22
C ARG A 137 -11.74 -26.75 -0.15
N GLY A 138 -11.75 -25.57 0.47
CA GLY A 138 -10.83 -25.20 1.54
C GLY A 138 -10.79 -23.70 1.78
N HIS A 139 -10.77 -23.28 3.04
CA HIS A 139 -10.76 -21.88 3.44
C HIS A 139 -9.50 -21.17 2.89
N THR A 140 -9.65 -20.33 1.88
CA THR A 140 -8.61 -19.35 1.55
C THR A 140 -9.25 -17.99 1.27
N ARG A 141 -8.89 -17.01 2.11
CA ARG A 141 -9.11 -15.60 1.82
C ARG A 141 -8.17 -15.27 0.66
N SER A 142 -8.69 -14.98 -0.53
CA SER A 142 -7.89 -14.58 -1.69
C SER A 142 -7.15 -13.28 -1.35
N SER A 143 -5.92 -13.42 -0.87
CA SER A 143 -5.01 -12.32 -0.63
C SER A 143 -3.62 -12.80 -1.00
N THR A 144 -3.07 -12.25 -2.06
CA THR A 144 -1.66 -12.46 -2.40
C THR A 144 -0.83 -11.70 -1.38
N SER A 145 0.04 -12.41 -0.67
CA SER A 145 1.01 -11.83 0.25
C SER A 145 2.42 -12.01 -0.28
N PHE A 146 3.18 -10.92 -0.39
CA PHE A 146 4.62 -11.00 -0.65
C PHE A 146 5.34 -11.19 0.66
N THR A 147 6.23 -12.17 0.76
CA THR A 147 7.08 -12.37 1.92
C THR A 147 8.51 -11.96 1.58
N ARG A 148 9.14 -11.13 2.42
CA ARG A 148 10.60 -11.01 2.42
C ARG A 148 11.17 -12.19 3.21
N SER A 149 11.72 -13.19 2.53
CA SER A 149 12.54 -14.20 3.20
C SER A 149 13.84 -13.56 3.67
N GLY A 150 14.09 -13.56 4.98
CA GLY A 150 15.44 -13.34 5.49
C GLY A 150 16.31 -14.49 5.00
N ALA A 151 17.44 -14.19 4.35
CA ALA A 151 18.42 -15.20 4.03
C ALA A 151 18.93 -15.80 5.35
N SER A 152 18.55 -17.04 5.66
CA SER A 152 19.24 -17.85 6.65
C SER A 152 20.50 -18.44 6.01
N THR A 153 21.55 -17.63 5.86
CA THR A 153 22.88 -18.18 5.57
C THR A 153 23.51 -18.60 6.89
N GLY A 154 23.15 -19.79 7.37
CA GLY A 154 23.86 -20.49 8.44
C GLY A 154 24.42 -21.79 7.87
N PRO A 155 25.75 -22.03 7.92
CA PRO A 155 26.31 -23.28 7.43
C PRO A 155 25.80 -24.44 8.29
N ARG A 156 25.25 -25.44 7.60
CA ARG A 156 24.86 -26.75 8.13
C ARG A 156 26.11 -27.45 8.68
N GLN A 157 26.37 -27.35 9.98
CA GLN A 157 27.30 -28.28 10.62
C GLN A 157 26.59 -29.63 10.76
N SER A 158 26.91 -30.52 9.83
CA SER A 158 26.86 -31.95 10.07
C SER A 158 27.90 -32.27 11.15
N ARG A 159 27.47 -32.90 12.25
CA ARG A 159 28.37 -33.66 13.10
C ARG A 159 27.87 -35.09 13.16
N GLU A 160 28.85 -35.98 13.04
CA GLU A 160 28.81 -37.45 12.97
C GLU A 160 28.03 -38.12 14.10
#